data_AF-A0A932XIH4-F1
#
_entry.id   AF-A0A932XIH4-F1
#
_cell.length_a   1.000
_cell.length_b   1.000
_cell.length_c   1.000
_cell.angle_alpha   90.00
_cell.angle_beta   90.00
_cell.angle_gamma   90.00
#
_symmetry.space_group_name_H-M   'P 1'
#
loop_
_entity.id
_entity.type
_entity.pdbx_description
1 polymer ?
#
loop_
_entity_poly.entity_id
_entity_poly.type
_entity_poly.pdbx_seq_one_letter_code
_entity_poly.pdbx_strand_id
1 'polypeptide(L)'
;MSDLRAKPGEILDAVSDGGRAFLVERKGIPLACLVPVEDFMPDIPKARLAQEFTDLQKVEADHQITFNAKNEVVIRVPGLAEEPDSRIEIVLPHGYPSVPPIIRAEPVDDSSPHRWPDGSLCLYGMMTQWNPGKHGATSSINLARMWLRGYKNWRQTGAWPEPDETNEPDNTVR
;
A
#
# COMPACT_ATOMS: atom_id res chain seq x y z
N MET A 1 24.96 20.20 18.87
CA MET A 1 23.52 19.88 19.01
C MET A 1 23.09 19.35 17.66
N SER A 2 22.48 18.16 17.57
CA SER A 2 22.21 17.52 16.28
C SER A 2 21.34 18.41 15.38
N ASP A 3 21.73 18.55 14.11
CA ASP A 3 21.08 19.43 13.12
C ASP A 3 19.57 19.15 12.97
N LEU A 4 19.15 17.91 13.26
CA LEU A 4 17.75 17.47 13.32
C LEU A 4 16.87 18.32 14.26
N ARG A 5 17.44 18.88 15.33
CA ARG A 5 16.69 19.73 16.27
C ARG A 5 16.57 21.17 15.80
N ALA A 6 17.51 21.64 14.99
CA ALA A 6 17.50 23.00 14.49
C ALA A 6 16.60 23.13 13.26
N LYS A 7 16.59 22.10 12.40
CA LYS A 7 15.92 22.14 11.10
C LYS A 7 15.36 20.77 10.69
N PRO A 8 14.34 20.26 11.41
CA PRO A 8 13.79 18.93 11.12
C PRO A 8 13.23 18.83 9.69
N GLY A 9 12.54 19.87 9.20
CA GLY A 9 11.97 19.89 7.84
C GLY A 9 13.04 19.73 6.75
N GLU A 10 14.06 20.60 6.74
CA GLU A 10 15.13 20.54 5.72
C GLU A 10 15.87 19.20 5.69
N ILE A 11 16.01 18.52 6.83
CA ILE A 11 16.66 17.19 6.86
C ILE A 11 15.71 16.12 6.33
N LEU A 12 14.43 16.17 6.68
CA LEU A 12 13.44 15.24 6.13
C LEU A 12 13.30 15.40 4.62
N ASP A 13 13.27 16.64 4.11
CA ASP A 13 13.25 16.93 2.67
C ASP A 13 14.54 16.43 2.00
N ALA A 14 15.70 16.62 2.63
CA ALA A 14 16.97 16.13 2.09
C ALA A 14 17.08 14.60 2.07
N VAL A 15 16.43 13.89 3.01
CA VAL A 15 16.33 12.43 3.00
C VAL A 15 15.33 11.98 1.93
N SER A 16 14.12 12.54 1.94
CA SER A 16 13.02 12.19 1.03
C SER A 16 13.36 12.48 -0.43
N ASP A 17 13.76 13.71 -0.73
CA ASP A 17 13.87 14.20 -2.11
C ASP A 17 15.32 14.15 -2.60
N GLY A 18 16.27 14.29 -1.66
CA GLY A 18 17.70 14.29 -1.96
C GLY A 18 18.37 12.93 -1.85
N GLY A 19 17.66 11.89 -1.41
CA GLY A 19 18.21 10.54 -1.22
C GLY A 19 19.34 10.46 -0.19
N ARG A 20 19.43 11.43 0.73
CA ARG A 20 20.53 11.51 1.71
C ARG A 20 20.25 10.60 2.90
N ALA A 21 21.30 9.98 3.44
CA ALA A 21 21.23 9.30 4.72
C ALA A 21 21.66 10.28 5.84
N PHE A 22 20.91 10.30 6.94
CA PHE A 22 21.25 11.08 8.14
C PHE A 22 21.36 10.18 9.35
N LEU A 23 22.43 10.34 10.12
CA LEU A 23 22.66 9.56 11.33
C LEU A 23 22.37 10.44 12.55
N VAL A 24 21.50 9.96 13.43
CA VAL A 24 21.07 10.66 14.64
C VAL A 24 21.92 10.18 15.80
N GLU A 25 22.78 11.06 16.32
CA GLU A 25 23.67 10.75 17.44
C GLU A 25 23.29 11.47 18.73
N ARG A 26 23.55 10.83 19.87
CA ARG A 26 23.54 11.47 21.19
C ARG A 26 24.84 11.16 21.92
N LYS A 27 25.65 12.19 22.18
CA LYS A 27 26.97 12.06 22.82
C LYS A 27 27.92 11.12 22.06
N GLY A 28 27.92 11.18 20.72
CA GLY A 28 28.75 10.32 19.86
C GLY A 28 28.27 8.88 19.75
N ILE A 29 27.09 8.54 20.31
CA ILE A 29 26.47 7.23 20.17
C ILE A 29 25.38 7.32 19.10
N PRO A 30 25.45 6.51 18.03
CA PRO A 30 24.39 6.43 17.03
C PRO A 30 23.12 5.85 17.65
N LEU A 31 21.99 6.55 17.48
CA LEU A 31 20.68 6.13 17.99
C LEU A 31 19.73 5.72 16.87
N ALA A 32 19.79 6.37 15.72
CA ALA A 32 18.93 6.07 14.57
C ALA A 32 19.59 6.51 13.27
N CYS A 33 19.10 5.98 12.14
CA CYS A 33 19.47 6.44 10.81
C CYS A 33 18.18 6.72 10.02
N LEU A 34 18.11 7.90 9.43
CA LEU A 34 17.08 8.27 8.46
C LEU A 34 17.65 8.01 7.08
N VAL A 35 17.02 7.11 6.34
CA VAL A 35 17.37 6.77 4.96
C VAL A 35 16.09 6.67 4.13
N PRO A 36 16.17 6.85 2.81
CA PRO A 36 15.05 6.58 1.92
C PRO A 36 14.54 5.13 2.04
N VAL A 37 13.22 4.94 1.92
CA VAL A 37 12.58 3.61 2.03
C VAL A 37 13.07 2.68 0.93
N GLU A 38 13.31 3.20 -0.27
CA GLU A 38 13.80 2.47 -1.42
C GLU A 38 15.22 1.89 -1.24
N ASP A 39 15.99 2.35 -0.24
CA ASP A 39 17.28 1.75 0.09
C ASP A 39 17.14 0.47 0.95
N PHE A 40 15.98 0.23 1.56
CA PHE A 40 15.69 -1.01 2.29
C PHE A 40 15.19 -2.15 1.39
N MET A 41 14.91 -1.87 0.12
CA MET A 41 14.27 -2.80 -0.82
C MET A 41 15.17 -3.03 -2.04
N PRO A 42 16.26 -3.82 -1.91
CA PRO A 42 17.22 -3.99 -2.99
C PRO A 42 16.66 -4.71 -4.22
N ASP A 43 15.56 -5.45 -4.04
CA ASP A 43 14.94 -6.29 -5.06
C ASP A 43 13.72 -5.63 -5.73
N ILE A 44 13.30 -4.45 -5.27
CA ILE A 44 12.29 -3.62 -5.93
C ILE A 44 13.00 -2.44 -6.59
N PRO A 45 12.79 -2.17 -7.89
CA PRO A 45 13.40 -1.02 -8.55
C PRO A 45 13.06 0.29 -7.82
N LYS A 46 14.07 1.09 -7.46
CA LYS A 46 13.88 2.37 -6.73
C LYS A 46 12.87 3.30 -7.40
N ALA A 47 12.98 3.44 -8.73
CA ALA A 47 12.05 4.24 -9.53
C ALA A 47 10.60 3.74 -9.41
N ARG A 48 10.42 2.43 -9.22
CA ARG A 48 9.09 1.86 -9.00
C ARG A 48 8.53 2.26 -7.63
N LEU A 49 9.29 2.11 -6.55
CA LEU A 49 8.83 2.53 -5.21
C LEU A 49 8.55 4.03 -5.15
N ALA A 50 9.43 4.86 -5.73
CA ALA A 50 9.23 6.30 -5.81
C ALA A 50 7.92 6.65 -6.53
N GLN A 51 7.61 5.95 -7.64
CA GLN A 51 6.35 6.12 -8.35
C GLN A 51 5.15 5.70 -7.50
N GLU A 52 5.21 4.55 -6.81
CA GLU A 52 4.14 4.09 -5.92
C GLU A 52 3.83 5.11 -4.84
N PHE A 53 4.85 5.64 -4.16
CA PHE A 53 4.65 6.61 -3.09
C PHE A 53 4.16 7.95 -3.61
N THR A 54 4.66 8.39 -4.78
CA THR A 54 4.18 9.61 -5.43
C THR A 54 2.69 9.49 -5.80
N ASP A 55 2.28 8.36 -6.37
CA ASP A 55 0.88 8.16 -6.76
C ASP A 55 -0.04 7.93 -5.55
N LEU A 56 0.46 7.27 -4.51
CA LEU A 56 -0.27 7.08 -3.26
C LEU A 56 -0.51 8.42 -2.55
N GLN A 57 0.49 9.30 -2.48
CA GLN A 57 0.33 10.63 -1.87
C GLN A 57 -0.73 11.49 -2.57
N LYS A 58 -0.91 11.34 -3.89
CA LYS A 58 -1.93 12.08 -4.64
C LYS A 58 -3.36 11.65 -4.31
N VAL A 59 -3.56 10.36 -4.01
CA VAL A 59 -4.89 9.75 -3.93
C VAL A 59 -5.30 9.46 -2.49
N GLU A 60 -4.36 9.10 -1.63
CA GLU A 60 -4.62 8.65 -0.26
C GLU A 60 -3.74 9.40 0.72
N ALA A 61 -4.16 10.59 1.16
CA ALA A 61 -3.38 11.38 2.11
C ALA A 61 -3.20 10.69 3.49
N ASP A 62 -4.14 9.82 3.90
CA ASP A 62 -4.14 9.14 5.20
C ASP A 62 -3.58 7.71 5.13
N HIS A 63 -2.49 7.52 4.38
CA HIS A 63 -1.81 6.24 4.28
C HIS A 63 -0.69 6.10 5.31
N GLN A 64 -0.44 4.87 5.74
CA GLN A 64 0.71 4.52 6.58
C GLN A 64 1.62 3.55 5.86
N ILE A 65 2.92 3.80 5.91
CA ILE A 65 3.95 2.91 5.36
C ILE A 65 4.74 2.33 6.52
N THR A 66 4.81 0.99 6.57
CA THR A 66 5.55 0.23 7.56
C THR A 66 6.30 -0.91 6.89
N PHE A 67 7.05 -1.69 7.65
CA PHE A 67 7.70 -2.91 7.18
C PHE A 67 7.23 -4.08 8.02
N ASN A 68 6.98 -5.22 7.38
CA ASN A 68 6.65 -6.45 8.11
C ASN A 68 7.92 -7.20 8.59
N ALA A 69 7.73 -8.33 9.27
CA ALA A 69 8.83 -9.16 9.76
C ALA A 69 9.72 -9.77 8.65
N LYS A 70 9.26 -9.76 7.40
CA LYS A 70 10.03 -10.18 6.22
C LYS A 70 10.76 -9.01 5.55
N ASN A 71 10.70 -7.81 6.13
CA ASN A 71 11.19 -6.58 5.51
C ASN A 71 10.54 -6.28 4.16
N GLU A 72 9.24 -6.50 4.03
CA GLU A 72 8.44 -6.09 2.87
C GLU A 72 7.70 -4.79 3.18
N VAL A 73 7.48 -3.94 2.18
CA VAL A 73 6.74 -2.67 2.36
C VAL A 73 5.27 -3.00 2.61
N VAL A 74 4.72 -2.46 3.70
CA VAL A 74 3.30 -2.57 4.03
C VAL A 74 2.66 -1.19 4.03
N ILE A 75 1.70 -1.01 3.13
CA ILE A 75 0.88 0.19 3.00
C ILE A 75 -0.48 -0.09 3.63
N ARG A 76 -0.91 0.75 4.57
CA ARG A 76 -2.26 0.69 5.16
C ARG A 76 -3.04 1.94 4.82
N VAL A 77 -4.28 1.77 4.39
CA VAL A 77 -5.20 2.86 4.05
C VAL A 77 -6.60 2.58 4.62
N PRO A 78 -7.44 3.62 4.81
CA PRO A 78 -8.85 3.44 5.09
C PRO A 78 -9.55 2.62 4.00
N GLY A 79 -10.44 1.71 4.42
CA GLY A 79 -11.24 0.86 3.53
C GLY A 79 -12.37 1.63 2.84
N LEU A 80 -13.59 1.46 3.33
CA LEU A 80 -14.78 2.18 2.88
C LEU A 80 -15.10 3.36 3.82
N ALA A 81 -15.54 4.49 3.26
CA ALA A 81 -15.83 5.69 4.05
C ALA A 81 -16.99 5.48 5.05
N GLU A 82 -17.95 4.63 4.71
CA GLU A 82 -19.07 4.26 5.58
C GLU A 82 -18.70 3.28 6.71
N GLU A 83 -17.53 2.65 6.66
CA GLU A 83 -17.05 1.66 7.65
C GLU A 83 -15.72 2.18 8.23
N PRO A 84 -15.75 3.07 9.24
CA PRO A 84 -14.55 3.78 9.72
C PRO A 84 -13.47 2.86 10.30
N ASP A 85 -13.87 1.67 10.77
CA ASP A 85 -12.98 0.63 11.26
C ASP A 85 -12.39 -0.23 10.13
N SER A 86 -12.90 -0.08 8.90
CA SER A 86 -12.40 -0.85 7.76
C SER A 86 -11.03 -0.34 7.31
N ARG A 87 -10.10 -1.28 7.12
CA ARG A 87 -8.74 -1.02 6.66
C ARG A 87 -8.38 -1.94 5.52
N ILE A 88 -7.59 -1.41 4.59
CA ILE A 88 -6.94 -2.18 3.52
C ILE A 88 -5.44 -2.19 3.81
N GLU A 89 -4.85 -3.38 3.78
CA GLU A 89 -3.41 -3.59 3.87
C GLU A 89 -2.90 -4.09 2.52
N ILE A 90 -1.86 -3.45 2.00
CA ILE A 90 -1.17 -3.82 0.77
C ILE A 90 0.28 -4.09 1.11
N VAL A 91 0.73 -5.31 0.85
CA VAL A 91 2.12 -5.69 0.96
C VAL A 91 2.74 -5.66 -0.42
N LEU A 92 3.83 -4.93 -0.59
CA LEU A 92 4.70 -5.03 -1.77
C LEU A 92 5.75 -6.10 -1.44
N PRO A 93 5.57 -7.35 -1.92
CA PRO A 93 6.46 -8.44 -1.53
C PRO A 93 7.80 -8.33 -2.23
N HIS A 94 8.74 -9.16 -1.79
CA HIS A 94 9.98 -9.33 -2.54
C HIS A 94 9.70 -9.78 -3.99
N GLY A 95 10.42 -9.19 -4.95
CA GLY A 95 10.21 -9.39 -6.38
C GLY A 95 9.12 -8.52 -7.02
N TYR A 96 8.51 -7.60 -6.28
CA TYR A 96 7.66 -6.56 -6.85
C TYR A 96 8.46 -5.67 -7.84
N PRO A 97 7.89 -5.25 -8.98
CA PRO A 97 6.51 -5.45 -9.44
C PRO A 97 6.29 -6.72 -10.28
N SER A 98 7.29 -7.59 -10.45
CA SER A 98 7.11 -8.84 -11.21
C SER A 98 6.11 -9.78 -10.52
N VAL A 99 6.10 -9.77 -9.19
CA VAL A 99 5.09 -10.42 -8.35
C VAL A 99 3.99 -9.38 -8.00
N PRO A 100 2.70 -9.73 -8.07
CA PRO A 100 1.63 -8.82 -7.64
C PRO A 100 1.71 -8.52 -6.14
N PRO A 101 1.16 -7.38 -5.69
CA PRO A 101 1.06 -7.11 -4.27
C PRO A 101 0.10 -8.09 -3.58
N ILE A 102 0.29 -8.30 -2.28
CA ILE A 102 -0.63 -9.09 -1.45
C ILE A 102 -1.57 -8.12 -0.75
N ILE A 103 -2.88 -8.30 -0.92
CA ILE A 103 -3.88 -7.38 -0.40
C ILE A 103 -4.70 -8.08 0.65
N ARG A 104 -4.93 -7.43 1.80
CA ARG A 104 -5.84 -7.87 2.84
C ARG A 104 -6.79 -6.74 3.19
N ALA A 105 -7.94 -7.08 3.75
CA ALA A 105 -8.84 -6.10 4.33
C ALA A 105 -9.43 -6.63 5.64
N GLU A 106 -9.69 -5.72 6.56
CA GLU A 106 -10.26 -6.01 7.88
C GLU A 106 -11.34 -4.98 8.22
N PRO A 107 -12.40 -5.35 8.96
CA PRO A 107 -12.76 -6.71 9.33
C PRO A 107 -13.41 -7.47 8.16
N VAL A 108 -13.02 -8.72 7.95
CA VAL A 108 -13.57 -9.60 6.89
C VAL A 108 -13.73 -11.02 7.43
N ASP A 109 -14.88 -11.64 7.22
CA ASP A 109 -15.20 -12.99 7.67
C ASP A 109 -14.36 -14.04 6.93
N ASP A 110 -13.93 -15.08 7.63
CA ASP A 110 -13.07 -16.12 7.05
C ASP A 110 -13.72 -16.92 5.91
N SER A 111 -15.06 -16.98 5.90
CA SER A 111 -15.86 -17.63 4.86
C SER A 111 -16.20 -16.73 3.67
N SER A 112 -15.67 -15.50 3.64
CA SER A 112 -15.95 -14.55 2.56
C SER A 112 -15.52 -15.11 1.18
N PRO A 113 -16.34 -14.94 0.14
CA PRO A 113 -15.97 -15.33 -1.22
C PRO A 113 -14.74 -14.57 -1.71
N HIS A 114 -13.95 -15.19 -2.60
CA HIS A 114 -12.78 -14.56 -3.21
C HIS A 114 -11.70 -14.09 -2.21
N ARG A 115 -11.63 -14.74 -1.06
CA ARG A 115 -10.54 -14.63 -0.08
C ARG A 115 -9.76 -15.95 -0.04
N TRP A 116 -8.44 -15.84 -0.07
CA TRP A 116 -7.56 -16.99 0.08
C TRP A 116 -7.47 -17.42 1.55
N PRO A 117 -7.07 -18.68 1.84
CA PRO A 117 -6.94 -19.17 3.21
C PRO A 117 -5.95 -18.39 4.09
N ASP A 118 -4.99 -17.68 3.48
CA ASP A 118 -4.03 -16.82 4.18
C ASP A 118 -4.56 -15.41 4.49
N GLY A 119 -5.85 -15.19 4.22
CA GLY A 119 -6.57 -13.94 4.43
C GLY A 119 -6.41 -12.91 3.32
N SER A 120 -5.62 -13.21 2.27
CA SER A 120 -5.45 -12.29 1.15
C SER A 120 -6.66 -12.28 0.21
N LEU A 121 -6.95 -11.14 -0.38
CA LEU A 121 -8.01 -10.96 -1.35
C LEU A 121 -7.55 -11.45 -2.72
N CYS A 122 -8.38 -12.25 -3.38
CA CYS A 122 -8.14 -12.71 -4.76
C CYS A 122 -8.56 -11.60 -5.75
N LEU A 123 -7.84 -10.48 -5.77
CA LEU A 123 -8.14 -9.37 -6.70
C LEU A 123 -7.60 -9.67 -8.11
N TYR A 124 -6.32 -10.06 -8.17
CA TYR A 124 -5.65 -10.41 -9.42
C TYR A 124 -5.90 -11.89 -9.75
N GLY A 125 -6.63 -12.14 -10.83
CA GLY A 125 -7.11 -13.47 -11.25
C GLY A 125 -8.63 -13.54 -11.33
N MET A 126 -9.34 -12.85 -10.43
CA MET A 126 -10.81 -12.75 -10.45
C MET A 126 -11.29 -11.42 -11.05
N MET A 127 -10.82 -10.28 -10.54
CA MET A 127 -11.30 -8.98 -10.99
C MET A 127 -10.52 -8.45 -12.19
N THR A 128 -9.22 -8.71 -12.24
CA THR A 128 -8.34 -8.32 -13.36
C THR A 128 -7.07 -9.17 -13.38
N GLN A 129 -6.29 -9.10 -14.45
CA GLN A 129 -4.95 -9.71 -14.50
C GLN A 129 -3.89 -8.73 -14.01
N TRP A 130 -2.91 -9.21 -13.23
CA TRP A 130 -1.80 -8.34 -12.81
C TRP A 130 -1.00 -7.88 -14.03
N ASN A 131 -0.73 -6.58 -14.11
CA ASN A 131 0.09 -5.99 -15.16
C ASN A 131 0.99 -4.94 -14.53
N PRO A 132 2.30 -5.21 -14.36
CA PRO A 132 3.20 -4.27 -13.70
C PRO A 132 3.38 -2.97 -14.47
N GLY A 133 3.08 -2.91 -15.77
CA GLY A 133 3.14 -1.66 -16.53
C GLY A 133 1.93 -0.75 -16.34
N LYS A 134 0.83 -1.24 -15.76
CA LYS A 134 -0.44 -0.51 -15.61
C LYS A 134 -0.94 -0.43 -14.18
N HIS A 135 -0.64 -1.44 -13.36
CA HIS A 135 -1.19 -1.58 -12.02
C HIS A 135 -0.09 -1.32 -10.98
N GLY A 136 -0.50 -0.76 -9.85
CA GLY A 136 0.31 -0.49 -8.65
C GLY A 136 -0.55 -0.47 -7.38
N ALA A 137 -0.03 0.11 -6.30
CA ALA A 137 -0.70 0.23 -5.01
C ALA A 137 -2.05 0.95 -5.16
N THR A 138 -2.10 2.10 -5.83
CA THR A 138 -3.34 2.87 -6.04
C THR A 138 -4.43 2.05 -6.75
N SER A 139 -4.08 1.35 -7.83
CA SER A 139 -5.05 0.47 -8.50
C SER A 139 -5.48 -0.70 -7.61
N SER A 140 -4.59 -1.21 -6.76
CA SER A 140 -4.90 -2.28 -5.81
C SER A 140 -5.88 -1.81 -4.74
N ILE A 141 -5.76 -0.57 -4.26
CA ILE A 141 -6.70 0.07 -3.33
C ILE A 141 -8.09 0.15 -3.96
N ASN A 142 -8.18 0.61 -5.21
CA ASN A 142 -9.45 0.72 -5.92
C ASN A 142 -10.13 -0.65 -6.09
N LEU A 143 -9.38 -1.67 -6.50
CA LEU A 143 -9.87 -3.05 -6.59
C LEU A 143 -10.30 -3.59 -5.22
N ALA A 144 -9.54 -3.33 -4.16
CA ALA A 144 -9.87 -3.75 -2.80
C ALA A 144 -11.17 -3.08 -2.30
N ARG A 145 -11.39 -1.81 -2.62
CA ARG A 145 -12.66 -1.11 -2.30
C ARG A 145 -13.83 -1.66 -3.08
N MET A 146 -13.65 -1.99 -4.36
CA MET A 146 -14.67 -2.70 -5.15
C MET A 146 -15.00 -4.05 -4.53
N TRP A 147 -13.98 -4.81 -4.11
CA TRP A 147 -14.16 -6.07 -3.39
C TRP A 147 -14.92 -5.87 -2.07
N LEU A 148 -14.57 -4.85 -1.27
CA LEU A 148 -15.27 -4.54 -0.01
C LEU A 148 -16.75 -4.18 -0.21
N ARG A 149 -17.09 -3.47 -1.30
CA ARG A 149 -18.50 -3.22 -1.66
C ARG A 149 -19.22 -4.52 -2.01
N GLY A 150 -18.54 -5.42 -2.73
CA GLY A 150 -19.07 -6.75 -3.02
C GLY A 150 -19.29 -7.58 -1.75
N TYR A 151 -18.33 -7.54 -0.84
CA TYR A 151 -18.41 -8.19 0.47
C TYR A 151 -19.57 -7.64 1.32
N LYS A 152 -19.78 -6.33 1.33
CA LYS A 152 -20.92 -5.71 2.00
C LYS A 152 -22.26 -6.19 1.44
N ASN A 153 -22.38 -6.31 0.12
CA ASN A 153 -23.58 -6.87 -0.52
C ASN A 153 -23.77 -8.36 -0.16
N TRP A 154 -22.68 -9.14 -0.19
CA TRP A 154 -22.71 -10.55 0.18
C TRP A 154 -23.13 -10.76 1.64
N ARG A 155 -22.63 -9.96 2.58
CA ARG A 155 -23.07 -10.03 3.99
C ARG A 155 -24.56 -9.78 4.17
N GLN A 156 -25.17 -8.97 3.30
CA GLN A 156 -26.59 -8.61 3.37
C GLN A 156 -27.50 -9.64 2.69
N THR A 157 -27.04 -10.22 1.58
CA THR A 157 -27.89 -11.04 0.69
C THR A 157 -27.52 -12.51 0.65
N GLY A 158 -26.31 -12.88 1.10
CA GLY A 158 -25.72 -14.20 0.95
C GLY A 158 -25.18 -14.50 -0.46
N ALA A 159 -25.38 -13.60 -1.43
CA ALA A 159 -24.94 -13.76 -2.81
C ALA A 159 -23.83 -12.76 -3.15
N TRP A 160 -22.76 -13.24 -3.77
CA TRP A 160 -21.70 -12.35 -4.25
C TRP A 160 -22.19 -11.65 -5.53
N PRO A 161 -22.01 -10.33 -5.68
CA PRO A 161 -22.45 -9.64 -6.89
C PRO A 161 -21.67 -10.15 -8.11
N GLU A 162 -22.38 -10.38 -9.20
CA GLU A 162 -21.74 -10.64 -10.48
C GLU A 162 -20.97 -9.38 -10.92
N PRO A 163 -19.86 -9.54 -11.67
CA PRO A 163 -19.16 -8.39 -12.23
C PRO A 163 -20.10 -7.66 -13.18
N ASP A 164 -20.60 -6.49 -12.77
CA ASP A 164 -21.37 -5.61 -13.67
C ASP A 164 -20.47 -5.24 -14.85
N GLU A 165 -20.91 -5.54 -16.08
CA GLU A 165 -20.20 -5.20 -17.32
C GLU A 165 -19.97 -3.67 -17.49
N THR A 166 -20.58 -2.85 -16.63
CA THR A 166 -20.58 -1.39 -16.64
C THR A 166 -19.69 -0.74 -15.58
N ASN A 167 -19.11 -1.48 -14.63
CA ASN A 167 -18.15 -0.94 -13.66
C ASN A 167 -16.72 -1.07 -14.22
N GLU A 168 -16.42 -0.35 -15.30
CA GLU A 168 -15.02 -0.05 -15.61
C GLU A 168 -14.43 0.70 -14.40
N PRO A 169 -13.26 0.29 -13.87
CA PRO A 169 -12.57 1.10 -12.89
C PRO A 169 -12.31 2.45 -13.55
N ASP A 170 -12.89 3.51 -12.99
CA ASP A 170 -12.69 4.87 -13.46
C ASP A 170 -11.19 5.18 -13.45
N ASN A 171 -10.60 5.06 -14.64
CA ASN A 171 -9.19 5.29 -14.92
C ASN A 171 -8.97 6.76 -15.31
N THR A 172 -9.83 7.69 -14.91
CA THR A 172 -9.55 9.12 -15.08
C THR A 172 -8.52 9.62 -14.07
N VAL A 173 -7.25 9.33 -14.38
CA VAL A 173 -6.19 10.31 -14.13
C VAL A 173 -6.38 11.42 -15.16
N ARG A 174 -6.92 12.56 -14.72
CA ARG A 174 -6.77 13.84 -15.40
C ARG A 174 -5.62 14.61 -14.78
#